data_AF-A0A221KAX2-F1
#
_entry.id   AF-A0A221KAX2-F1
#
_cell.length_a   1.000
_cell.length_b   1.000
_cell.length_c   1.000
_cell.angle_alpha   90.00
_cell.angle_beta   90.00
_cell.angle_gamma   90.00
#
_symmetry.space_group_name_H-M   'P 1'
#
loop_
_entity.id
_entity.type
_entity.pdbx_description
1 polymer ?
#
loop_
_entity_poly.entity_id
_entity_poly.type
_entity_poly.pdbx_seq_one_letter_code
_entity_poly.pdbx_strand_id
1 'polypeptide(L)'
;MAVWLLEVRAGVYVGNYGRKVREYLWEQVEEGLEDGNAVMVWRSTAEAGYEFLTLGPNRRMPVDLDGVQLVSFFPPTAPDSDA
;
A
#
# COMPACT_ATOMS: atom_id res chain seq x y z
N MET A 1 -6.00 4.57 -12.17
CA MET A 1 -6.65 4.77 -10.86
C MET A 1 -7.69 5.89 -10.81
N ALA A 2 -7.40 7.10 -11.34
CA ALA A 2 -8.29 8.27 -11.25
C ALA A 2 -9.71 8.12 -11.86
N VAL A 3 -9.96 7.05 -12.62
CA VAL A 3 -11.31 6.69 -13.12
C VAL A 3 -12.23 6.20 -11.99
N TRP A 4 -11.67 5.56 -10.96
CA TRP A 4 -12.43 4.89 -9.91
C TRP A 4 -12.23 5.52 -8.53
N LEU A 5 -11.13 6.22 -8.30
CA LEU A 5 -10.80 6.81 -7.00
C LEU A 5 -10.66 8.33 -7.13
N LEU A 6 -11.04 9.04 -6.07
CA LEU A 6 -10.79 10.47 -5.96
C LEU A 6 -9.34 10.70 -5.52
N GLU A 7 -8.55 11.40 -6.34
CA GLU A 7 -7.20 11.84 -5.97
C GLU A 7 -7.30 13.09 -5.08
N VAL A 8 -7.05 12.93 -3.79
CA VAL A 8 -7.15 14.02 -2.79
C VAL A 8 -5.84 14.79 -2.63
N ARG A 9 -4.72 14.16 -3.00
CA ARG A 9 -3.36 14.71 -3.12
C ARG A 9 -2.61 13.90 -4.17
N ALA A 10 -1.54 14.47 -4.72
CA ALA A 10 -0.66 13.76 -5.65
C ALA A 10 -0.26 12.39 -5.08
N GLY A 11 -0.66 11.31 -5.75
CA GLY A 11 -0.36 9.93 -5.33
C GLY A 11 -1.27 9.37 -4.23
N VAL A 12 -2.26 10.13 -3.72
CA VAL A 12 -3.18 9.69 -2.66
C VAL A 12 -4.61 9.63 -3.18
N TYR A 13 -5.14 8.42 -3.23
CA TYR A 13 -6.42 8.10 -3.83
C TYR A 13 -7.37 7.52 -2.78
N VAL A 14 -8.63 7.95 -2.79
CA VAL A 14 -9.65 7.53 -1.82
C VAL A 14 -10.92 7.06 -2.54
N GLY A 15 -11.51 5.98 -2.03
CA GLY A 15 -12.79 5.46 -2.47
C GLY A 15 -13.34 4.46 -1.46
N ASN A 16 -14.61 4.07 -1.62
CA ASN A 16 -15.27 3.09 -0.76
C ASN A 16 -15.85 1.96 -1.61
N TYR A 17 -15.15 0.82 -1.62
CA TYR A 17 -15.43 -0.29 -2.52
C TYR A 17 -15.38 -1.63 -1.78
N GLY A 18 -16.22 -2.57 -2.22
CA GLY A 18 -16.18 -3.95 -1.75
C GLY A 18 -14.98 -4.73 -2.30
N ARG A 19 -14.77 -5.93 -1.74
CA ARG A 19 -13.64 -6.82 -2.02
C ARG A 19 -13.30 -6.97 -3.51
N LYS A 20 -14.29 -7.29 -4.35
CA LYS A 20 -14.07 -7.55 -5.79
C LYS A 20 -13.44 -6.36 -6.53
N VAL A 21 -13.97 -5.16 -6.28
CA VAL A 21 -13.46 -3.94 -6.94
C VAL A 21 -12.10 -3.57 -6.37
N ARG A 22 -11.89 -3.75 -5.06
CA ARG A 22 -10.58 -3.55 -4.43
C ARG A 22 -9.51 -4.47 -5.02
N GLU A 23 -9.79 -5.77 -5.18
CA GLU A 23 -8.86 -6.74 -5.77
C GLU A 23 -8.51 -6.36 -7.21
N TYR A 24 -9.53 -6.01 -8.02
CA TYR A 24 -9.30 -5.48 -9.37
C TYR A 24 -8.42 -4.22 -9.38
N LEU A 25 -8.69 -3.25 -8.49
CA LEU A 25 -7.86 -2.05 -8.38
C LEU A 25 -6.42 -2.37 -7.99
N TRP A 26 -6.20 -3.39 -7.16
CA TRP A 26 -4.87 -3.83 -6.75
C TRP A 26 -4.09 -4.44 -7.91
N GLU A 27 -4.71 -5.28 -8.74
CA GLU A 27 -4.11 -5.82 -9.98
C GLU A 27 -3.66 -4.68 -10.90
N GLN A 28 -4.49 -3.64 -11.06
CA GLN A 28 -4.14 -2.47 -11.87
C GLN A 28 -2.99 -1.64 -11.29
N VAL A 29 -2.86 -1.59 -9.95
CA VAL A 29 -1.70 -0.99 -9.30
C VAL A 29 -0.47 -1.82 -9.59
N GLU A 30 -0.54 -3.14 -9.43
CA GLU A 30 0.58 -4.05 -9.66
C GLU A 30 1.12 -3.99 -11.10
N GLU A 31 0.23 -3.97 -12.10
CA GLU A 31 0.60 -3.85 -13.51
C GLU A 31 1.23 -2.49 -13.87
N GLY A 32 0.82 -1.42 -13.17
CA GLY A 32 1.20 -0.04 -13.50
C GLY A 32 2.25 0.59 -12.59
N LEU A 33 2.75 -0.13 -11.59
CA LEU A 33 3.64 0.44 -10.56
C LEU A 33 5.08 0.65 -11.05
N GLU A 34 5.53 -0.17 -12.00
CA GLU A 34 6.94 -0.22 -12.44
C GLU A 34 7.90 -0.35 -11.23
N ASP A 35 8.91 0.52 -11.13
CA ASP A 35 9.88 0.55 -10.02
C ASP A 35 9.39 1.34 -8.79
N GLY A 36 8.12 1.74 -8.79
CA GLY A 36 7.49 2.50 -7.71
C GLY A 36 7.17 1.67 -6.46
N ASN A 37 6.52 2.31 -5.48
CA ASN A 37 5.93 1.62 -4.33
C ASN A 37 4.51 2.11 -4.07
N ALA A 38 3.67 1.23 -3.53
CA ALA A 38 2.27 1.52 -3.25
C ALA A 38 1.84 0.90 -1.92
N VAL A 39 0.84 1.53 -1.30
CA VAL A 39 0.12 1.00 -0.14
C VAL A 39 -1.37 1.10 -0.43
N MET A 40 -2.10 0.00 -0.21
CA MET A 40 -3.56 0.00 -0.25
C MET A 40 -4.09 -0.33 1.13
N VAL A 41 -5.00 0.50 1.65
CA VAL A 41 -5.67 0.31 2.94
C VAL A 41 -7.17 0.18 2.70
N TRP A 42 -7.85 -0.73 3.40
CA TRP A 42 -9.29 -0.87 3.32
C TRP A 42 -9.91 -1.19 4.68
N ARG A 43 -11.21 -0.89 4.82
CA ARG A 43 -11.99 -1.28 6.00
C ARG A 43 -12.18 -2.79 6.06
N SER A 44 -11.89 -3.40 7.20
CA SER A 44 -12.06 -4.84 7.43
C SER A 44 -12.74 -5.11 8.78
N THR A 45 -12.90 -6.39 9.11
CA THR A 45 -13.35 -6.85 10.44
C THR A 45 -12.19 -7.17 11.38
N ALA A 46 -10.95 -6.85 11.00
CA ALA A 46 -9.80 -6.97 11.90
C ALA A 46 -9.94 -6.00 13.09
N GLU A 47 -9.22 -6.25 14.17
CA GLU A 47 -9.33 -5.48 15.42
C GLU A 47 -9.08 -3.98 15.22
N ALA A 48 -8.11 -3.63 14.38
CA ALA A 48 -7.81 -2.23 14.03
C ALA A 48 -8.89 -1.56 13.15
N GLY A 49 -9.87 -2.31 12.65
CA GLY A 49 -10.91 -1.85 11.73
C GLY A 49 -10.45 -1.69 10.27
N TYR A 50 -9.20 -2.04 9.97
CA TYR A 50 -8.62 -2.01 8.64
C TYR A 50 -7.57 -3.11 8.44
N GLU A 51 -7.27 -3.38 7.18
CA GLU A 51 -6.11 -4.14 6.74
C GLU A 51 -5.42 -3.35 5.62
N PHE A 52 -4.17 -3.71 5.31
CA PHE A 52 -3.45 -3.08 4.23
C PHE A 52 -2.48 -4.02 3.51
N LEU A 53 -2.09 -3.66 2.29
CA LEU A 53 -1.03 -4.32 1.54
C LEU A 53 -0.02 -3.28 1.06
N THR A 54 1.19 -3.74 0.82
CA THR A 54 2.26 -2.93 0.24
C THR A 54 2.81 -3.62 -0.99
N LEU A 55 3.24 -2.83 -1.97
CA LEU A 55 3.92 -3.31 -3.17
C LEU A 55 5.15 -2.44 -3.44
N GLY A 56 6.20 -3.05 -3.99
CA GLY A 56 7.44 -2.37 -4.34
C GLY A 56 8.35 -2.05 -3.14
N PRO A 57 9.54 -1.49 -3.40
CA PRO A 57 10.53 -1.20 -2.36
C PRO A 57 10.12 -0.01 -1.50
N ASN A 58 10.03 -0.21 -0.18
CA ASN A 58 9.88 0.86 0.80
C ASN A 58 10.60 0.49 2.10
N ARG A 59 10.98 1.48 2.89
CA ARG A 59 11.52 1.25 4.24
C ARG A 59 10.43 1.00 5.28
N ARG A 60 9.17 1.29 4.95
CA ARG A 60 7.98 1.04 5.76
C ARG A 60 7.28 -0.21 5.24
N MET A 61 7.53 -1.35 5.88
CA MET A 61 6.96 -2.63 5.46
C MET A 61 6.01 -3.18 6.51
N PRO A 62 4.97 -3.92 6.10
CA PRO A 62 4.05 -4.56 7.02
C PRO A 62 4.80 -5.59 7.88
N VAL A 63 4.44 -5.67 9.15
CA VAL A 63 4.89 -6.70 10.09
C VAL A 63 3.70 -7.18 10.91
N ASP A 64 3.59 -8.49 11.13
CA ASP A 64 2.63 -9.06 12.08
C ASP A 64 3.28 -9.12 13.46
N LEU A 65 2.61 -8.57 14.46
CA LEU A 65 2.98 -8.67 15.86
C LEU A 65 1.76 -9.13 16.64
N ASP A 66 1.77 -10.40 17.05
CA ASP A 66 0.70 -11.06 17.79
C ASP A 66 -0.69 -10.94 17.12
N GLY A 67 -0.74 -11.07 15.79
CA GLY A 67 -1.98 -10.98 15.00
C GLY A 67 -2.43 -9.55 14.69
N VAL A 68 -1.63 -8.54 15.04
CA VAL A 68 -1.85 -7.13 14.68
C VAL A 68 -0.90 -6.74 13.56
N GLN A 69 -1.46 -6.27 12.45
CA GLN A 69 -0.67 -5.76 11.33
C GLN A 69 -0.17 -4.33 11.60
N LEU A 70 1.14 -4.18 11.74
CA LEU A 70 1.84 -2.93 12.03
C LEU A 70 2.84 -2.59 10.91
N VAL A 71 3.57 -1.48 11.06
CA VAL A 71 4.59 -1.04 10.10
C VAL A 71 5.95 -1.02 10.78
N SER A 72 6.88 -1.84 10.28
CA SER A 72 8.30 -1.74 10.62
C SER A 72 8.95 -0.64 9.78
N PHE A 73 9.79 0.18 10.40
CA PHE A 73 10.56 1.21 9.69
C PHE A 73 12.06 0.85 9.69
N PHE A 74 12.52 0.34 8.55
CA PHE A 74 13.90 -0.09 8.36
C PHE A 74 14.87 1.11 8.27
N PRO A 75 16.14 0.94 8.68
CA PRO A 75 17.18 1.93 8.45
C PRO A 75 17.34 2.21 6.94
N PRO A 76 17.97 3.34 6.56
CA PRO A 76 18.35 3.55 5.17
C PRO A 76 19.24 2.40 4.71
N THR A 77 18.98 1.85 3.52
CA THR A 77 19.97 1.05 2.82
C THR A 77 21.20 1.95 2.61
N ALA A 78 22.41 1.41 2.81
CA ALA A 78 23.64 2.19 2.63
C ALA A 78 23.59 2.94 1.29
N PRO A 79 24.07 4.20 1.22
CA PRO A 79 24.08 4.92 -0.04
C PRO A 79 24.84 4.10 -1.08
N ASP A 80 24.27 3.95 -2.27
CA ASP A 80 24.98 3.35 -3.40
C ASP A 80 26.29 4.13 -3.55
N SER A 81 27.40 3.46 -3.27
CA SER A 81 28.73 3.99 -3.49
C SER A 81 29.00 3.97 -4.99
N ASP A 82 28.46 4.94 -5.73
CA ASP A 82 28.96 5.37 -7.04
C ASP A 82 28.15 6.59 -7.52
N ALA A 83 28.72 7.78 -7.28
CA ALA A 83 28.48 9.01 -8.03
C ALA A 83 29.79 9.80 -8.12
#